data_AF-A0A1F5XVI4-F1
#
_entry.id   AF-A0A1F5XVI4-F1
#
_cell.length_a   1.000
_cell.length_b   1.000
_cell.length_c   1.000
_cell.angle_alpha   90.00
_cell.angle_beta   90.00
_cell.angle_gamma   90.00
#
_symmetry.space_group_name_H-M   'P 1'
#
loop_
_entity.id
_entity.type
_entity.pdbx_description
1 polymer ?
#
loop_
_entity_poly.entity_id
_entity_poly.type
_entity_poly.pdbx_seq_one_letter_code
_entity_poly.pdbx_strand_id
1 'polypeptide(L)'
;MNKSIVIMIAVTLIVGVGAFYGGMKYAENKATASRQQRAQQFSGNAGVGFSGGTGGGQRGGGARLPDGQGFISGEIISKDDKSVTVKLQDGGSKIVFLSDSMKITKSTDGALSDLEVGQTVSINGTANSDGSITAQTMQLRQQP
;
A
#
# COMPACT_ATOMS: atom_id res chain seq x y z
N MET A 1 -26.45 -41.76 26.53
CA MET A 1 -25.13 -41.60 25.88
C MET A 1 -24.33 -42.87 26.12
N ASN A 2 -23.74 -43.48 25.09
CA ASN A 2 -22.95 -44.70 25.27
C ASN A 2 -21.63 -44.37 26.02
N LYS A 3 -21.19 -45.28 26.90
CA LYS A 3 -19.97 -45.07 27.69
C LYS A 3 -18.74 -44.81 26.81
N SER A 4 -18.71 -45.36 25.60
CA SER A 4 -17.64 -45.16 24.63
C SER A 4 -17.56 -43.73 24.09
N ILE A 5 -18.68 -43.04 23.82
CA ILE A 5 -18.64 -41.62 23.39
C ILE A 5 -18.19 -40.72 24.54
N VAL A 6 -18.61 -41.01 25.78
CA VAL A 6 -18.17 -40.26 26.96
C VAL A 6 -16.65 -40.34 27.12
N ILE A 7 -16.08 -41.55 26.99
CA ILE A 7 -14.63 -41.78 27.10
C ILE A 7 -13.88 -41.10 25.96
N MET A 8 -14.39 -41.16 24.72
CA MET A 8 -13.74 -40.52 23.58
C MET A 8 -13.64 -39.00 23.76
N ILE A 9 -14.74 -38.35 24.19
CA ILE A 9 -14.76 -36.89 24.42
C ILE A 9 -13.77 -36.50 25.53
N ALA A 10 -13.72 -37.28 26.62
CA ALA A 10 -12.77 -37.02 27.71
C ALA A 10 -11.31 -37.12 27.26
N VAL A 11 -10.98 -38.12 26.43
CA VAL A 11 -9.62 -38.29 25.89
C VAL A 11 -9.24 -37.14 24.95
N THR A 12 -10.14 -36.74 24.05
CA THR A 12 -9.87 -35.63 23.12
C THR A 12 -9.64 -34.30 23.85
N LEU A 13 -10.39 -34.04 24.92
CA LEU A 13 -10.20 -32.83 25.74
C LEU A 13 -8.83 -32.83 26.44
N ILE A 14 -8.41 -33.97 27.01
CA ILE A 14 -7.12 -34.09 27.69
C ILE A 14 -5.95 -33.92 26.71
N VAL A 15 -6.03 -34.58 25.54
CA VAL A 15 -4.98 -34.50 24.51
C VAL A 15 -4.90 -33.09 23.92
N GLY A 16 -6.04 -32.44 23.65
CA GLY A 16 -6.09 -31.09 23.13
C GLY A 16 -5.46 -30.05 24.06
N VAL A 17 -5.74 -30.14 25.36
CA VAL A 17 -5.15 -29.24 26.37
C VAL A 17 -3.64 -29.49 26.53
N GLY A 18 -3.20 -30.74 26.54
CA GLY A 18 -1.79 -31.10 26.62
C GLY A 18 -0.97 -30.62 25.40
N ALA A 19 -1.52 -30.80 24.19
CA ALA A 19 -0.88 -30.35 22.95
C ALA A 19 -0.79 -28.82 22.86
N PHE A 20 -1.84 -28.11 23.28
CA PHE A 20 -1.87 -26.64 23.28
C PHE A 20 -0.85 -26.05 24.27
N TYR A 21 -0.81 -26.57 25.50
CA TYR A 21 0.13 -26.10 26.52
C TYR A 21 1.58 -26.43 26.15
N GLY A 22 1.86 -27.64 25.64
CA GLY A 22 3.19 -28.03 25.16
C GLY A 22 3.65 -27.17 23.97
N GLY A 23 2.75 -26.87 23.03
CA GLY A 23 3.03 -26.00 21.89
C GLY A 23 3.35 -24.55 22.30
N MET A 24 2.60 -23.97 23.24
CA MET A 24 2.87 -22.62 23.75
C MET A 24 4.21 -22.53 24.49
N LYS A 25 4.55 -23.52 25.33
CA LYS A 25 5.83 -23.57 26.03
C LYS A 25 7.02 -23.73 25.08
N TYR A 26 6.87 -24.52 24.03
CA TYR A 26 7.89 -24.68 22.98
C TYR A 26 8.09 -23.38 22.17
N ALA A 27 7.00 -22.66 21.88
CA ALA A 27 7.07 -21.34 21.24
C ALA A 27 7.74 -20.29 22.13
N GLU A 28 7.49 -20.32 23.44
CA GLU A 28 8.14 -19.45 24.42
C GLU A 28 9.67 -19.66 24.46
N ASN A 29 10.13 -20.92 24.41
CA ASN A 29 11.56 -21.26 24.36
C ASN A 29 12.26 -20.81 23.06
N LYS A 30 11.53 -20.64 21.95
CA LYS A 30 12.07 -20.04 20.71
C LYS A 30 11.98 -18.51 20.67
N ALA A 31 11.10 -17.90 21.47
CA ALA A 31 10.90 -16.45 21.53
C ALA A 31 11.93 -15.72 22.42
N THR A 32 12.70 -16.43 23.24
CA THR A 32 13.72 -15.82 24.12
C THR A 32 14.95 -15.33 23.35
N ALA A 33 15.22 -15.86 22.15
CA ALA A 33 16.31 -15.38 21.29
C ALA A 33 16.06 -13.98 20.69
N SER A 34 14.82 -13.49 20.68
CA SER A 34 14.42 -12.20 20.08
C SER A 34 13.93 -11.16 21.10
N ARG A 35 13.93 -11.48 22.40
CA ARG A 35 13.61 -10.52 23.49
C ARG A 35 14.82 -9.71 23.97
N GLN A 36 16.03 -10.25 23.82
CA GLN A 36 17.27 -9.58 24.28
C GLN A 36 17.60 -8.30 23.48
N GLN A 37 17.10 -8.17 22.24
CA GLN A 37 17.34 -6.97 21.39
C GLN A 37 16.26 -5.89 21.54
N ARG A 38 15.08 -6.20 22.12
CA ARG A 38 13.97 -5.23 22.25
C ARG A 38 14.00 -4.44 23.56
N ALA A 39 14.68 -4.94 24.58
CA ALA A 39 14.80 -4.26 25.89
C ALA A 39 15.83 -3.11 25.90
N GLN A 40 16.70 -2.99 24.88
CA GLN A 40 17.69 -1.91 24.77
C GLN A 40 17.16 -0.65 24.06
N GLN A 41 16.00 -0.71 23.39
CA GLN A 41 15.42 0.45 22.68
C GLN A 41 14.43 1.26 23.52
N PHE A 42 14.06 0.81 24.71
CA PHE A 42 13.08 1.50 25.59
C PHE A 42 13.69 2.23 26.80
N SER A 43 15.03 2.32 26.89
CA SER A 43 15.75 2.96 28.01
C SER A 43 16.56 4.21 27.62
N GLY A 44 16.36 4.76 26.41
CA GLY A 44 17.14 5.90 25.90
C GLY A 44 16.41 7.24 25.80
N ASN A 45 15.11 7.30 26.11
CA ASN A 45 14.30 8.51 25.86
C ASN A 45 14.20 9.42 27.10
N ALA A 46 15.36 9.89 27.57
CA ALA A 46 15.47 11.03 28.47
C ALA A 46 16.60 11.94 27.96
N GLY A 47 16.29 12.78 26.97
CA GLY A 47 17.28 13.66 26.35
C GLY A 47 16.74 14.51 25.21
N VAL A 48 16.13 15.65 25.56
CA VAL A 48 16.32 16.98 24.97
C VAL A 48 16.65 17.08 23.46
N GLY A 49 15.78 17.75 22.68
CA GLY A 49 16.20 18.30 21.39
C GLY A 49 15.06 18.81 20.49
N PHE A 50 14.71 20.09 20.63
CA PHE A 50 14.04 20.86 19.57
C PHE A 50 15.05 21.23 18.47
N SER A 51 14.80 20.86 17.22
CA SER A 51 15.34 21.42 15.97
C SER A 51 14.69 20.61 14.82
N GLY A 52 13.84 21.14 13.94
CA GLY A 52 14.14 22.19 12.96
C GLY A 52 14.60 21.54 11.64
N GLY A 53 13.76 21.57 10.60
CA GLY A 53 14.23 21.39 9.20
C GLY A 53 13.73 20.16 8.43
N THR A 54 12.71 20.41 7.61
CA THR A 54 12.52 19.97 6.22
C THR A 54 13.51 18.96 5.60
N GLY A 55 12.95 17.86 5.08
CA GLY A 55 13.42 17.22 3.84
C GLY A 55 14.42 16.07 3.97
N GLY A 56 13.98 14.84 3.67
CA GLY A 56 14.92 13.75 3.40
C GLY A 56 14.38 12.34 3.64
N GLY A 57 13.64 11.81 2.67
CA GLY A 57 13.72 10.39 2.32
C GLY A 57 13.23 9.35 3.32
N GLN A 58 11.93 9.28 3.57
CA GLN A 58 11.30 8.05 4.07
C GLN A 58 11.04 7.09 2.91
N ARG A 59 12.14 6.51 2.38
CA ARG A 59 12.08 5.35 1.48
C ARG A 59 12.19 4.10 2.34
N GLY A 60 11.19 3.22 2.23
CA GLY A 60 11.26 1.86 2.77
C GLY A 60 10.54 1.63 4.09
N GLY A 61 9.29 2.06 4.18
CA GLY A 61 8.36 1.55 5.19
C GLY A 61 7.01 1.48 4.53
N GLY A 62 6.58 0.27 4.16
CA GLY A 62 5.23 0.04 3.65
C GLY A 62 4.23 0.51 4.71
N ALA A 63 3.82 1.76 4.59
CA ALA A 63 2.64 2.28 5.24
C ALA A 63 1.52 1.39 4.75
N ARG A 64 1.12 0.46 5.60
CA ARG A 64 -0.09 -0.34 5.41
C ARG A 64 -1.22 0.68 5.38
N LEU A 65 -1.55 1.12 4.17
CA LEU A 65 -2.73 1.92 3.91
C LEU A 65 -3.91 1.14 4.53
N PRO A 66 -4.81 1.82 5.25
CA PRO A 66 -5.99 1.19 5.83
C PRO A 66 -6.69 0.31 4.79
N ASP A 67 -7.09 -0.89 5.24
CA ASP A 67 -7.83 -1.88 4.47
C ASP A 67 -8.99 -1.17 3.72
N GLY A 68 -8.87 -1.01 2.40
CA GLY A 68 -9.87 -0.34 1.57
C GLY A 68 -9.38 0.82 0.67
N GLN A 69 -8.16 1.33 0.82
CA GLN A 69 -7.58 2.30 -0.13
C GLN A 69 -6.60 1.61 -1.07
N GLY A 70 -7.14 0.81 -1.98
CA GLY A 70 -6.36 0.13 -3.01
C GLY A 70 -6.19 1.02 -4.24
N PHE A 71 -4.99 1.54 -4.48
CA PHE A 71 -4.60 1.95 -5.83
C PHE A 71 -4.31 0.68 -6.62
N ILE A 72 -5.04 0.45 -7.70
CA ILE A 72 -4.73 -0.62 -8.65
C ILE A 72 -4.36 0.00 -10.00
N SER A 73 -3.37 -0.58 -10.64
CA SER A 73 -2.98 -0.24 -12.00
C SER A 73 -2.94 -1.52 -12.83
N GLY A 74 -3.38 -1.42 -14.08
CA GLY A 74 -3.45 -2.57 -14.95
C GLY A 74 -4.17 -2.27 -16.25
N GLU A 75 -4.40 -3.32 -17.02
CA GLU A 75 -5.05 -3.28 -18.32
C GLU A 75 -6.53 -3.68 -18.18
N ILE A 76 -7.45 -2.91 -18.74
CA ILE A 76 -8.87 -3.28 -18.76
C ILE A 76 -9.06 -4.39 -19.79
N ILE A 77 -9.46 -5.57 -19.35
CA ILE A 77 -9.69 -6.75 -20.21
C ILE A 77 -11.18 -7.01 -20.49
N SER A 78 -12.08 -6.43 -19.69
CA SER A 78 -13.51 -6.43 -19.96
C SER A 78 -14.20 -5.25 -19.26
N LYS A 79 -15.36 -4.86 -19.77
CA LYS A 79 -16.18 -3.76 -19.24
C LYS A 79 -17.66 -4.11 -19.34
N ASP A 80 -18.42 -3.70 -18.33
CA ASP A 80 -19.87 -3.59 -18.35
C ASP A 80 -20.31 -2.16 -17.95
N ASP A 81 -21.61 -1.94 -17.73
CA ASP A 81 -22.16 -0.62 -17.41
C ASP A 81 -21.75 -0.10 -16.02
N LYS A 82 -21.45 -1.00 -15.07
CA LYS A 82 -21.20 -0.69 -13.65
C LYS A 82 -19.84 -1.17 -13.16
N SER A 83 -19.05 -1.82 -14.00
CA SER A 83 -17.80 -2.43 -13.62
C SER A 83 -16.81 -2.59 -14.77
N VAL A 84 -15.52 -2.70 -14.41
CA VAL A 84 -14.42 -3.06 -15.32
C VAL A 84 -13.59 -4.17 -14.70
N THR A 85 -13.18 -5.15 -15.50
CA THR A 85 -12.18 -6.14 -15.08
C THR A 85 -10.81 -5.70 -15.51
N VAL A 86 -9.92 -5.52 -14.53
CA VAL A 86 -8.55 -5.06 -14.73
C VAL A 86 -7.62 -6.25 -14.51
N LYS A 87 -6.83 -6.58 -15.54
CA LYS A 87 -5.68 -7.47 -15.46
C LYS A 87 -4.56 -6.74 -14.73
N LEU A 88 -4.12 -7.32 -13.62
CA LEU A 88 -3.06 -6.78 -12.78
C LEU A 88 -1.69 -7.21 -13.28
N GLN A 89 -0.66 -6.48 -12.86
CA GLN A 89 0.74 -6.78 -13.21
C GLN A 89 1.23 -8.12 -12.63
N ASP A 90 0.61 -8.62 -11.56
CA ASP A 90 0.90 -9.92 -10.94
C ASP A 90 0.30 -11.12 -11.71
N GLY A 91 -0.39 -10.85 -12.84
CA GLY A 91 -1.05 -11.86 -13.65
C GLY A 91 -2.48 -12.21 -13.20
N GLY A 92 -2.92 -11.68 -12.06
CA GLY A 92 -4.30 -11.79 -11.59
C GLY A 92 -5.26 -10.82 -12.29
N SER A 93 -6.53 -10.85 -11.89
CA SER A 93 -7.52 -9.86 -12.32
C SER A 93 -8.40 -9.44 -11.16
N LYS A 94 -8.86 -8.18 -11.19
CA LYS A 94 -9.82 -7.62 -10.23
C LYS A 94 -10.98 -6.96 -10.96
N ILE A 95 -12.18 -7.12 -10.42
CA ILE A 95 -13.37 -6.38 -10.86
C ILE A 95 -13.44 -5.09 -10.05
N VAL A 96 -13.57 -3.96 -10.75
CA VAL A 96 -13.72 -2.62 -10.17
C VAL A 96 -15.11 -2.12 -10.47
N PHE A 97 -15.88 -1.83 -9.44
CA PHE A 97 -17.18 -1.19 -9.61
C PHE A 97 -17.03 0.32 -9.84
N LEU A 98 -17.78 0.84 -10.80
CA LEU A 98 -17.83 2.25 -11.16
C LEU A 98 -18.88 2.94 -10.29
N SER A 99 -18.58 4.16 -9.82
CA SER A 99 -19.55 5.00 -9.11
C SER A 99 -19.98 6.18 -9.97
N ASP A 100 -21.20 6.67 -9.75
CA ASP A 100 -21.72 7.86 -10.46
C ASP A 100 -20.94 9.14 -10.12
N SER A 101 -20.19 9.14 -9.02
CA SER A 101 -19.36 10.25 -8.53
C SER A 101 -17.90 10.19 -9.01
N MET A 102 -17.51 9.16 -9.77
CA MET A 102 -16.11 9.04 -10.20
C MET A 102 -15.76 10.10 -11.25
N LYS A 103 -14.52 10.59 -11.22
CA LYS A 103 -13.98 11.43 -12.30
C LYS A 103 -13.02 10.60 -13.13
N ILE A 104 -13.33 10.47 -14.42
CA ILE A 104 -12.42 9.86 -15.40
C ILE A 104 -11.55 10.96 -15.99
N THR A 105 -10.25 10.90 -15.77
CA THR A 105 -9.27 11.74 -16.47
C THR A 105 -8.62 10.92 -17.57
N LYS A 106 -8.55 11.49 -18.77
CA LYS A 106 -7.87 10.88 -19.91
C LYS A 106 -6.80 11.84 -20.39
N SER A 107 -5.56 11.36 -20.46
CA SER A 107 -4.51 12.06 -21.18
C SER A 107 -4.57 11.68 -22.65
N THR A 108 -4.41 12.66 -23.53
CA THR A 108 -4.26 12.46 -24.97
C THR A 108 -3.00 13.18 -25.43
N ASP A 109 -2.42 12.74 -26.54
CA ASP A 109 -1.36 13.49 -27.19
C ASP A 109 -1.93 14.85 -27.63
N GLY A 110 -1.21 15.91 -27.30
CA GLY A 110 -1.55 17.29 -27.64
C GLY A 110 -0.80 17.77 -28.89
N ALA A 111 -1.43 18.66 -29.63
CA ALA A 111 -0.81 19.39 -30.73
C ALA A 111 -0.36 20.79 -30.28
N LEU A 112 0.55 21.41 -31.05
CA LEU A 112 0.94 22.80 -30.80
C LEU A 112 -0.24 23.78 -30.90
N SER A 113 -1.27 23.44 -31.69
CA SER A 113 -2.51 24.21 -31.79
C SER A 113 -3.33 24.23 -30.51
N ASP A 114 -3.12 23.27 -29.61
CA ASP A 114 -3.88 23.17 -28.36
C ASP A 114 -3.32 24.11 -27.29
N LEU A 115 -2.21 24.79 -27.57
CA LEU A 115 -1.56 25.74 -26.67
C LEU A 115 -2.21 27.11 -26.80
N GLU A 116 -3.10 27.43 -25.87
CA GLU A 116 -3.72 28.76 -25.78
C GLU A 116 -3.21 29.54 -24.57
N VAL A 117 -3.18 30.87 -24.72
CA VAL A 117 -2.81 31.77 -23.63
C VAL A 117 -3.81 31.64 -22.48
N GLY A 118 -3.28 31.49 -21.25
CA GLY A 118 -4.08 31.31 -20.04
C GLY A 118 -4.23 29.86 -19.58
N GLN A 119 -3.83 28.88 -20.38
CA GLN A 119 -3.82 27.49 -19.95
C GLN A 119 -2.73 27.18 -18.91
N THR A 120 -3.04 26.27 -18.00
CA THR A 120 -2.05 25.77 -17.04
C THR A 120 -1.26 24.63 -17.65
N VAL A 121 0.06 24.80 -17.77
CA VAL A 121 0.98 23.79 -18.31
C VAL A 121 2.00 23.35 -17.27
N SER A 122 2.44 22.10 -17.38
CA SER A 122 3.61 21.58 -16.68
C SER A 122 4.66 21.22 -17.73
N ILE A 123 5.84 21.83 -17.63
CA ILE A 123 6.92 21.67 -18.61
C ILE A 123 8.08 20.94 -17.95
N ASN A 124 8.55 19.87 -18.59
CA ASN A 124 9.81 19.24 -18.26
C ASN A 124 10.81 19.51 -19.38
N GLY A 125 12.00 19.99 -19.03
CA GLY A 125 12.98 20.45 -19.99
C GLY A 125 14.33 20.76 -19.36
N THR A 126 15.24 21.27 -20.18
CA THR A 126 16.58 21.67 -19.75
C THR A 126 16.64 23.18 -19.56
N ALA A 127 17.10 23.63 -18.40
CA ALA A 127 17.35 25.04 -18.15
C ALA A 127 18.63 25.50 -18.88
N ASN A 128 18.56 26.66 -19.52
CA ASN A 128 19.64 27.27 -20.28
C ASN A 128 20.36 28.33 -19.43
N SER A 129 21.58 28.73 -19.84
CA SER A 129 22.41 29.71 -19.10
C SER A 129 21.84 31.13 -19.08
N ASP A 130 20.91 31.43 -19.98
CA ASP A 130 20.19 32.71 -20.06
C ASP A 130 18.92 32.75 -19.19
N GLY A 131 18.63 31.67 -18.47
CA GLY A 131 17.44 31.53 -17.61
C GLY A 131 16.20 31.02 -18.34
N SER A 132 16.27 30.73 -19.64
CA SER A 132 15.18 30.09 -20.39
C SER A 132 15.15 28.56 -20.19
N ILE A 133 14.06 27.90 -20.61
CA ILE A 133 13.93 26.43 -20.55
C ILE A 133 13.62 25.89 -21.95
N THR A 134 14.41 24.94 -22.40
CA THR A 134 14.13 24.15 -23.61
C THR A 134 13.25 22.96 -23.23
N ALA A 135 11.97 22.99 -23.61
CA ALA A 135 11.00 21.94 -23.28
C ALA A 135 11.30 20.62 -24.01
N GLN A 136 11.25 19.51 -23.28
CA GLN A 136 11.33 18.15 -23.83
C GLN A 136 9.97 17.47 -23.80
N THR A 137 9.21 17.68 -22.72
CA THR A 137 7.82 17.24 -22.61
C THR A 137 6.98 18.33 -21.97
N MET A 138 5.71 18.43 -22.40
CA MET A 138 4.75 19.37 -21.86
C MET A 138 3.44 18.63 -21.60
N GLN A 139 2.88 18.85 -20.41
CA GLN A 139 1.56 18.34 -20.05
C GLN A 139 0.62 19.52 -19.84
N LEU A 140 -0.46 19.55 -20.61
CA LEU A 140 -1.55 20.49 -20.41
C LEU A 140 -2.41 19.97 -19.26
N ARG A 141 -2.65 20.81 -18.25
CA ARG A 141 -3.67 20.55 -17.24
C ARG A 141 -4.94 21.25 -17.67
N GLN A 142 -5.88 20.48 -18.21
CA GLN A 142 -7.24 20.95 -18.35
C GLN A 142 -7.82 21.15 -16.94
N GLN A 143 -8.20 22.39 -16.63
CA GLN A 143 -8.95 22.67 -15.40
C GLN A 143 -10.39 22.15 -15.61
N PRO A 144 -10.99 21.53 -14.58
CA PRO A 144 -12.36 21.02 -14.66
C PRO A 144 -13.41 22.11 -14.83
#